data_AF-A0A6M2DFU7-F1
#
_entry.id   AF-A0A6M2DFU7-F1
#
_cell.length_a   1.000
_cell.length_b   1.000
_cell.length_c   1.000
_cell.angle_alpha   90.00
_cell.angle_beta   90.00
_cell.angle_gamma   90.00
#
_symmetry.space_group_name_H-M   'P 1'
#
loop_
_entity.id
_entity.type
_entity.pdbx_description
1 polymer ?
#
loop_
_entity_poly.entity_id
_entity_poly.type
_entity_poly.pdbx_seq_one_letter_code
_entity_poly.pdbx_strand_id
1 'polypeptide(L)'
;MARRKSTPSKKETSASVVVHKRRRRKNVWLKEVKRLQRSTNLLIPKLPFSRVVKEIIQYMRPNSRDIPNVTAKCLEALHEATELFMTQFFQDAYCCTLHRNRVTLMPVDFSLCRRLRGPCDVSNY
;
A
#
# COMPACT_ATOMS: atom_id res chain seq x y z
N MET A 1 -12.47 73.57 -42.90
CA MET A 1 -12.84 72.85 -41.65
C MET A 1 -13.28 71.44 -42.01
N ALA A 2 -12.51 70.41 -41.69
CA ALA A 2 -12.86 69.01 -41.95
C ALA A 2 -12.88 68.23 -40.62
N ARG A 3 -14.06 67.76 -40.23
CA ARG A 3 -14.36 67.10 -38.95
C ARG A 3 -13.90 65.62 -39.00
N ARG A 4 -12.85 65.27 -38.26
CA ARG A 4 -12.45 63.86 -38.05
C ARG A 4 -13.41 63.18 -37.07
N LYS A 5 -14.04 62.08 -37.50
CA LYS A 5 -14.84 61.18 -36.65
C LYS A 5 -13.92 60.37 -35.73
N SER A 6 -14.23 60.35 -34.44
CA SER A 6 -13.62 59.49 -33.42
C SER A 6 -14.21 58.07 -33.50
N THR A 7 -13.37 57.06 -33.47
CA THR A 7 -13.76 55.65 -33.28
C THR A 7 -13.74 55.30 -31.79
N PRO A 8 -14.59 54.35 -31.32
CA PRO A 8 -14.65 54.01 -29.91
C PRO A 8 -13.49 53.10 -29.51
N SER A 9 -12.78 53.49 -28.46
CA SER A 9 -11.72 52.68 -27.82
C SER A 9 -12.33 51.42 -27.22
N LYS A 10 -12.00 50.26 -27.78
CA LYS A 10 -12.35 48.94 -27.22
C LYS A 10 -11.64 48.78 -25.88
N LYS A 11 -12.41 48.77 -24.79
CA LYS A 11 -11.95 48.30 -23.48
C LYS A 11 -11.63 46.82 -23.59
N GLU A 12 -10.35 46.47 -23.57
CA GLU A 12 -9.89 45.11 -23.35
C GLU A 12 -10.25 44.71 -21.92
N THR A 13 -11.31 43.93 -21.76
CA THR A 13 -11.56 43.16 -20.55
C THR A 13 -10.47 42.11 -20.46
N SER A 14 -9.43 42.41 -19.67
CA SER A 14 -8.42 41.43 -19.27
C SER A 14 -9.10 40.34 -18.46
N ALA A 15 -9.51 39.27 -19.16
CA ALA A 15 -10.03 38.07 -18.56
C ALA A 15 -8.95 37.52 -17.62
N SER A 16 -9.18 37.65 -16.32
CA SER A 16 -8.34 37.06 -15.29
C SER A 16 -8.40 35.54 -15.45
N VAL A 17 -7.40 34.98 -16.13
CA VAL A 17 -7.21 33.54 -16.25
C VAL A 17 -7.03 33.02 -14.83
N VAL A 18 -8.07 32.36 -14.29
CA VAL A 18 -7.98 31.63 -13.02
C VAL A 18 -7.05 30.45 -13.24
N VAL A 19 -5.75 30.68 -13.07
CA VAL A 19 -4.73 29.65 -13.03
C VAL A 19 -5.07 28.76 -11.84
N HIS A 20 -5.67 27.60 -12.12
CA HIS A 20 -5.87 26.56 -11.13
C HIS A 20 -4.49 26.07 -10.71
N LYS A 21 -3.92 26.70 -9.67
CA LYS A 21 -2.67 26.26 -9.05
C LYS A 21 -2.89 24.81 -8.64
N ARG A 22 -2.32 23.87 -9.40
CA ARG A 22 -2.30 22.44 -9.06
C ARG A 22 -1.72 22.34 -7.66
N ARG A 23 -2.59 22.14 -6.66
CA ARG A 23 -2.19 21.95 -5.27
C ARG A 23 -1.30 20.71 -5.29
N ARG A 24 0.02 20.88 -5.15
CA ARG A 24 0.96 19.76 -5.04
C ARG A 24 0.43 18.89 -3.91
N ARG A 25 -0.15 17.73 -4.24
CA ARG A 25 -0.63 16.72 -3.29
C ARG A 25 0.59 16.08 -2.62
N LYS A 26 1.37 16.89 -1.89
CA LYS A 26 2.44 16.37 -1.04
C LYS A 26 1.76 15.54 0.05
N ASN A 27 2.28 14.34 0.28
CA ASN A 27 2.03 13.55 1.49
C ASN A 27 0.64 12.88 1.61
N VAL A 28 -0.01 12.51 0.49
CA VAL A 28 -1.23 11.67 0.54
C VAL A 28 -0.96 10.36 1.28
N TRP A 29 0.21 9.76 1.04
CA TRP A 29 0.65 8.54 1.70
C TRP A 29 0.81 8.69 3.23
N LEU A 30 1.20 9.87 3.74
CA LEU A 30 1.28 10.09 5.20
C LEU A 30 -0.08 10.06 5.88
N LYS A 31 -1.13 10.51 5.19
CA LYS A 31 -2.51 10.38 5.70
C LYS A 31 -2.90 8.92 5.78
N GLU A 32 -2.52 8.14 4.77
CA GLU A 32 -2.81 6.72 4.70
C GLU A 32 -2.07 5.94 5.80
N VAL A 33 -0.77 6.19 6.00
CA VAL A 33 0.00 5.59 7.11
C VAL A 33 -0.66 5.87 8.45
N LYS A 34 -1.03 7.13 8.73
CA LYS A 34 -1.71 7.50 9.99
C LYS A 34 -3.09 6.88 10.13
N ARG A 35 -3.81 6.68 9.02
CA ARG A 35 -5.13 6.03 9.01
C ARG A 35 -4.98 4.56 9.34
N LEU A 36 -4.09 3.86 8.64
CA LEU A 36 -3.83 2.43 8.79
C LEU A 36 -3.29 2.10 10.19
N GLN A 37 -2.40 2.92 10.75
CA GLN A 37 -1.87 2.72 12.11
C GLN A 37 -2.90 2.89 13.23
N ARG A 38 -4.01 3.61 12.98
CA ARG A 38 -5.09 3.79 13.96
C ARG A 38 -6.17 2.72 13.88
N SER A 39 -6.30 2.08 12.74
CA SER A 39 -7.29 1.03 12.50
C SER A 39 -6.65 -0.35 12.64
N THR A 40 -7.45 -1.33 13.06
CA THR A 40 -7.04 -2.74 13.13
C THR A 40 -7.84 -3.61 12.16
N ASN A 41 -8.35 -3.02 11.08
CA ASN A 41 -9.13 -3.73 10.08
C ASN A 41 -8.20 -4.57 9.20
N LEU A 42 -8.65 -5.78 8.84
CA LEU A 42 -7.97 -6.62 7.85
C LEU A 42 -7.90 -5.91 6.50
N LEU A 43 -6.73 -5.92 5.87
CA LEU A 43 -6.44 -5.21 4.62
C LEU A 43 -6.54 -6.13 3.39
N ILE A 44 -6.27 -7.41 3.55
CA ILE A 44 -6.36 -8.41 2.51
C ILE A 44 -7.83 -8.88 2.41
N PRO A 45 -8.41 -8.97 1.20
CA PRO A 45 -9.78 -9.45 1.07
C PRO A 45 -9.92 -10.92 1.52
N LYS A 46 -10.95 -11.23 2.31
CA LYS A 46 -11.14 -12.56 2.92
C LYS A 46 -11.26 -13.72 1.90
N LEU A 47 -11.92 -13.49 0.77
CA LEU A 47 -12.16 -14.53 -0.25
C LEU A 47 -10.87 -15.01 -0.94
N PRO A 48 -10.01 -14.15 -1.52
CA PRO A 48 -8.75 -14.59 -2.10
C PRO A 48 -7.81 -15.20 -1.05
N PHE A 49 -7.75 -14.66 0.17
CA PHE A 49 -6.98 -15.27 1.25
C PHE A 49 -7.42 -16.72 1.53
N SER A 50 -8.74 -16.94 1.63
CA SER A 50 -9.29 -18.29 1.84
C SER A 50 -8.94 -19.26 0.71
N ARG A 51 -8.92 -18.81 -0.55
CA ARG A 51 -8.53 -19.65 -1.69
C ARG A 51 -7.08 -20.10 -1.58
N VAL A 52 -6.16 -19.18 -1.28
CA VAL A 52 -4.74 -19.49 -1.11
C VAL A 52 -4.51 -20.46 0.05
N VAL A 53 -5.19 -20.26 1.19
CA VAL A 53 -5.07 -21.19 2.33
C VAL A 53 -5.52 -22.61 1.95
N LYS A 54 -6.63 -22.75 1.23
CA LYS A 54 -7.11 -24.06 0.76
C LYS A 54 -6.17 -24.70 -0.25
N GLU A 55 -5.60 -23.90 -1.16
CA GLU A 55 -4.60 -24.36 -2.13
C GLU A 55 -3.35 -24.90 -1.43
N ILE A 56 -2.84 -24.19 -0.41
CA ILE A 56 -1.69 -24.66 0.40
C ILE A 56 -2.05 -25.95 1.14
N ILE A 57 -3.23 -26.04 1.77
CA ILE A 57 -3.64 -27.27 2.47
C ILE A 57 -3.71 -28.45 1.50
N GLN A 58 -4.21 -28.24 0.29
CA GLN A 58 -4.27 -29.27 -0.75
C GLN A 58 -2.87 -29.69 -1.20
N TYR A 59 -1.95 -28.74 -1.38
CA TYR A 59 -0.54 -29.03 -1.68
C TYR A 59 0.13 -29.87 -0.58
N MET A 60 -0.17 -29.59 0.68
CA MET A 60 0.37 -30.33 1.83
C MET A 60 -0.26 -31.72 2.01
N ARG A 61 -1.43 -31.99 1.41
CA ARG A 61 -2.16 -33.27 1.50
C ARG A 61 -2.61 -33.78 0.13
N PRO A 62 -1.67 -34.19 -0.75
CA PRO A 62 -1.98 -34.57 -2.13
C PRO A 62 -2.85 -35.82 -2.25
N ASN A 63 -2.85 -36.71 -1.24
CA ASN A 63 -3.60 -37.98 -1.27
C ASN A 63 -5.01 -37.89 -0.67
N SER A 64 -5.39 -36.73 -0.12
CA SER A 64 -6.73 -36.52 0.42
C SER A 64 -7.67 -36.12 -0.71
N ARG A 65 -8.64 -36.99 -1.03
CA ARG A 65 -9.69 -36.70 -2.03
C ARG A 65 -10.72 -35.69 -1.52
N ASP A 66 -10.79 -35.53 -0.20
CA ASP A 66 -11.76 -34.66 0.44
C ASP A 66 -11.34 -33.19 0.36
N ILE A 67 -12.30 -32.34 0.02
CA ILE A 67 -12.12 -30.89 0.04
C ILE A 67 -11.76 -30.48 1.48
N PRO A 68 -10.69 -29.70 1.72
CA PRO A 68 -10.33 -29.29 3.06
C PRO A 68 -11.42 -28.41 3.68
N ASN A 69 -12.10 -28.97 4.68
CA ASN A 69 -13.05 -28.25 5.51
C ASN A 69 -12.28 -27.40 6.52
N VAL A 70 -12.27 -26.09 6.31
CA VAL A 70 -11.63 -25.13 7.22
C VAL A 70 -12.71 -24.33 7.92
N THR A 71 -12.71 -24.36 9.25
CA THR A 71 -13.63 -23.56 10.09
C THR A 71 -13.41 -22.07 9.85
N ALA A 72 -14.50 -21.28 9.81
CA ALA A 72 -14.42 -19.83 9.62
C ALA A 72 -13.49 -19.15 10.64
N LYS A 73 -13.59 -19.52 11.92
CA LYS A 73 -12.72 -18.99 13.00
C LYS A 73 -11.24 -19.31 12.80
N CYS A 74 -10.92 -20.47 12.22
CA CYS A 74 -9.54 -20.84 11.91
C CYS A 74 -8.99 -19.98 10.78
N LEU A 75 -9.79 -19.74 9.72
CA LEU A 75 -9.42 -18.83 8.64
C LEU A 75 -9.17 -17.41 9.14
N GLU A 76 -10.02 -16.90 10.04
CA GLU A 76 -9.84 -15.57 10.62
C GLU A 76 -8.56 -15.47 11.47
N ALA A 77 -8.29 -16.46 12.32
CA ALA A 77 -7.08 -16.49 13.13
C ALA A 77 -5.80 -16.56 12.26
N LEU A 78 -5.80 -17.38 11.20
CA LEU A 78 -4.68 -17.43 10.25
C LEU A 78 -4.49 -16.11 9.52
N HIS A 79 -5.59 -15.46 9.17
CA HIS A 79 -5.58 -14.17 8.48
C HIS A 79 -4.97 -13.07 9.34
N GLU A 80 -5.43 -12.94 10.58
CA GLU A 80 -4.89 -11.98 11.56
C GLU A 80 -3.40 -12.21 11.82
N ALA A 81 -2.99 -13.47 12.04
CA ALA A 81 -1.60 -13.81 12.27
C ALA A 81 -0.71 -13.47 11.05
N THR A 82 -1.20 -13.71 9.84
CA THR A 82 -0.47 -13.43 8.60
C THR A 82 -0.28 -11.93 8.39
N GLU A 83 -1.33 -11.12 8.56
CA GLU A 83 -1.23 -9.67 8.41
C GLU A 83 -0.34 -9.05 9.49
N LEU A 84 -0.44 -9.52 10.72
CA LEU A 84 0.42 -9.06 11.81
C LEU A 84 1.90 -9.33 11.50
N PHE A 85 2.21 -10.56 11.07
CA PHE A 85 3.55 -10.96 10.69
C PHE A 85 4.10 -10.10 9.54
N MET A 86 3.31 -9.92 8.47
CA MET A 86 3.72 -9.09 7.33
C MET A 86 3.98 -7.65 7.75
N THR A 87 3.12 -7.07 8.59
CA THR A 87 3.26 -5.68 9.05
C THR A 87 4.53 -5.48 9.87
N GLN A 88 4.82 -6.39 10.81
CA GLN A 88 6.06 -6.39 11.59
C GLN A 88 7.29 -6.57 10.70
N PHE A 89 7.24 -7.50 9.76
CA PHE A 89 8.34 -7.74 8.83
C PHE A 89 8.61 -6.54 7.91
N PHE A 90 7.57 -5.84 7.45
CA PHE A 90 7.74 -4.60 6.68
C PHE A 90 8.34 -3.46 7.51
N GLN A 91 7.99 -3.37 8.80
CA GLN A 91 8.60 -2.39 9.69
C GLN A 91 10.11 -2.62 9.83
N ASP A 92 10.53 -3.86 10.08
CA ASP A 92 11.95 -4.21 10.20
C ASP A 92 12.72 -4.01 8.88
N ALA A 93 12.13 -4.42 7.77
CA ALA A 93 12.70 -4.19 6.44
C ALA A 93 12.83 -2.68 6.14
N TYR A 94 11.88 -1.87 6.60
CA TYR A 94 11.94 -0.42 6.43
C TYR A 94 13.04 0.21 7.29
N CYS A 95 13.29 -0.29 8.50
CA CYS A 95 14.48 0.10 9.29
C CYS A 95 15.78 -0.18 8.50
N CYS A 96 15.86 -1.30 7.80
CA CYS A 96 16.99 -1.62 6.92
C CYS A 96 17.12 -0.66 5.73
N THR A 97 16.00 -0.20 5.15
CA THR A 97 16.04 0.81 4.07
C THR A 97 16.57 2.15 4.56
N LEU A 98 16.11 2.59 5.75
CA LEU A 98 16.51 3.85 6.35
C LEU A 98 17.97 3.83 6.75
N HIS A 99 18.47 2.69 7.23
CA HIS A 99 19.89 2.49 7.51
C HIS A 99 20.78 2.76 6.29
N ARG A 100 20.27 2.54 5.07
CA ARG A 100 20.96 2.84 3.80
C ARG A 100 20.60 4.20 3.18
N ASN A 101 19.99 5.12 3.95
CA ASN A 101 19.53 6.44 3.49
C ASN A 101 18.55 6.39 2.30
N ARG A 102 17.75 5.32 2.19
CA ARG A 102 16.69 5.20 1.18
C ARG A 102 15.31 5.28 1.83
N VAL A 103 14.35 5.78 1.06
CA VAL A 103 12.93 5.83 1.47
C VAL A 103 12.12 4.71 0.80
N THR A 104 12.62 4.14 -0.29
CA THR A 104 11.91 3.09 -1.04
C THR A 104 12.42 1.71 -0.67
N LEU A 105 11.51 0.82 -0.26
CA LEU A 105 11.77 -0.59 0.00
C LEU A 105 12.27 -1.31 -1.26
N MET A 106 13.29 -2.16 -1.09
CA MET A 106 13.82 -3.01 -2.16
C MET A 106 13.98 -4.47 -1.67
N PRO A 107 14.05 -5.44 -2.60
CA PRO A 107 14.27 -6.86 -2.28
C PRO A 107 15.46 -7.13 -1.37
N VAL A 108 16.55 -6.36 -1.54
CA VAL A 108 17.78 -6.47 -0.73
C VAL A 108 17.55 -6.19 0.75
N ASP A 109 16.56 -5.36 1.09
CA ASP A 109 16.23 -5.01 2.47
C ASP A 109 15.49 -6.17 3.16
N PHE A 110 14.63 -6.88 2.42
CA PHE A 110 13.99 -8.10 2.89
C PHE A 110 14.99 -9.23 3.08
N SER A 111 15.91 -9.43 2.14
CA SER A 111 16.98 -10.43 2.27
C SER A 111 17.88 -10.16 3.47
N LEU A 112 18.21 -8.88 3.73
CA LEU A 112 18.97 -8.49 4.91
C LEU A 112 18.18 -8.76 6.20
N CYS A 113 16.92 -8.33 6.25
CA CYS A 113 16.04 -8.55 7.40
C CYS A 113 15.91 -10.04 7.74
N ARG A 114 15.68 -10.90 6.73
CA ARG A 114 15.65 -12.36 6.88
C ARG A 114 16.94 -12.92 7.45
N ARG A 115 18.09 -12.46 6.94
CA ARG A 115 19.41 -12.88 7.43
C ARG A 115 19.65 -12.48 8.88
N LEU A 116 19.19 -11.30 9.29
CA LEU A 116 19.35 -10.80 10.66
C LEU A 116 18.44 -11.51 11.66
N ARG A 117 17.22 -11.89 11.25
CA ARG A 117 16.30 -12.68 12.09
C ARG A 117 16.80 -14.10 12.37
N GLY A 118 17.71 -14.60 11.55
CA GLY A 118 18.42 -15.86 11.77
C GLY A 118 17.66 -17.09 11.27
N PRO A 119 18.33 -18.26 11.23
CA PRO A 119 17.80 -19.47 10.56
C PRO A 119 16.51 -20.01 11.16
N CYS A 120 16.24 -19.73 12.44
CA CYS A 120 15.07 -20.23 13.14
C CYS A 120 13.79 -19.44 12.84
N ASP A 121 13.87 -18.31 12.14
CA ASP A 121 12.68 -17.50 11.85
C ASP A 121 11.80 -18.16 10.79
N VAL A 122 10.48 -18.01 10.95
CA VAL A 122 9.47 -18.54 10.03
C VAL A 122 9.60 -18.01 8.60
N SER A 123 10.32 -16.89 8.40
CA SER A 123 10.58 -16.31 7.08
C SER A 123 11.69 -17.00 6.28
N ASN A 124 12.44 -17.91 6.91
CA ASN A 124 13.64 -18.53 6.36
C ASN A 124 13.48 -20.00 5.97
N TYR A 125 12.26 -20.54 6.08
CA TYR A 125 11.90 -21.90 5.67
C TYR A 125 11.07 -21.92 4.38
#